data_AF-A0A843VGM5-F1
#
_entry.id   AF-A0A843VGM5-F1
#
_cell.length_a   1.000
_cell.length_b   1.000
_cell.length_c   1.000
_cell.angle_alpha   90.00
_cell.angle_beta   90.00
_cell.angle_gamma   90.00
#
_symmetry.space_group_name_H-M   'P 1'
#
loop_
_entity.id
_entity.type
_entity.pdbx_description
1 polymer ?
#
loop_
_entity_poly.entity_id
_entity_poly.type
_entity_poly.pdbx_seq_one_letter_code
_entity_poly.pdbx_strand_id
1 'polypeptide(L)'
;LDPEGRIASLEGVLHSTIQQRDDLQWTVTQLHVELEWAQQMVGGTSTSRDEPGRSVLEGQLAVVVRRVEEATTELQEREADLRASLARTAALEKEMAEMRLRPQTDEATGLHREVDELRSQLGIEWHRYELLRSEMKGLERALAL
;
A
#
# COMPACT_ATOMS: atom_id res chain seq x y z
N LEU A 1 9.07 -22.97 21.18
CA LEU A 1 10.19 -22.61 20.29
C LEU A 1 11.36 -22.20 21.13
N ASP A 2 12.50 -22.87 20.94
CA ASP A 2 13.80 -22.39 21.39
C ASP A 2 14.14 -21.03 20.73
N PRO A 3 15.18 -20.31 21.19
CA PRO A 3 15.53 -19.00 20.65
C PRO A 3 15.79 -19.00 19.14
N GLU A 4 16.41 -20.05 18.59
CA GLU A 4 16.73 -20.15 17.16
C GLU A 4 15.45 -20.31 16.33
N GLY A 5 14.52 -21.16 16.77
CA GLY A 5 13.21 -21.30 16.13
C GLY A 5 12.34 -20.04 16.21
N ARG A 6 12.56 -19.16 17.20
CA ARG A 6 11.89 -17.85 17.29
C ARG A 6 12.49 -16.82 16.34
N ILE A 7 13.81 -16.79 16.22
CA ILE A 7 14.52 -15.93 15.26
C ILE A 7 14.12 -16.32 13.83
N ALA A 8 14.17 -17.60 13.49
CA ALA A 8 13.73 -18.09 12.18
C ALA A 8 12.24 -17.76 11.90
N SER A 9 11.39 -17.81 12.94
CA SER A 9 9.99 -17.39 12.82
C SER A 9 9.86 -15.88 12.56
N LEU A 10 10.68 -15.05 13.19
CA LEU A 10 10.69 -13.60 12.97
C LEU A 10 11.17 -13.25 11.56
N GLU A 11 12.27 -13.87 11.11
CA GLU A 11 12.79 -13.70 9.75
C GLU A 11 11.74 -14.05 8.69
N GLY A 12 11.00 -15.14 8.90
CA GLY A 12 9.92 -15.55 7.99
C GLY A 12 8.77 -14.53 7.93
N VAL A 13 8.33 -14.02 9.07
CA VAL A 13 7.27 -12.99 9.10
C VAL A 13 7.78 -11.68 8.50
N LEU A 14 9.03 -11.30 8.77
CA LEU A 14 9.65 -10.09 8.24
C LEU A 14 9.78 -10.15 6.72
N HIS A 15 10.26 -11.27 6.18
CA HIS A 15 10.33 -11.50 4.75
C HIS A 15 8.97 -11.38 4.06
N SER A 16 7.93 -11.99 4.62
CA SER A 16 6.55 -11.84 4.12
C SER A 16 6.04 -10.39 4.22
N THR A 17 6.41 -9.67 5.28
CA THR A 17 6.03 -8.27 5.51
C THR A 17 6.69 -7.36 4.46
N ILE A 18 7.97 -7.59 4.15
CA ILE A 18 8.70 -6.87 3.10
C ILE A 18 8.01 -7.07 1.75
N GLN A 19 7.72 -8.31 1.38
CA GLN A 19 7.05 -8.62 0.11
C GLN A 19 5.68 -7.94 0.01
N GLN A 20 4.86 -8.04 1.05
CA GLN A 20 3.53 -7.40 1.08
C GLN A 20 3.62 -5.86 0.98
N ARG A 21 4.64 -5.25 1.59
CA ARG A 21 4.93 -3.82 1.47
C ARG A 21 5.33 -3.45 0.04
N ASP A 22 6.20 -4.23 -0.59
CA ASP A 22 6.65 -3.97 -1.96
C ASP A 22 5.47 -4.08 -2.95
N ASP A 23 4.60 -5.07 -2.75
CA ASP A 23 3.37 -5.25 -3.54
C ASP A 23 2.41 -4.06 -3.36
N LEU A 24 2.23 -3.58 -2.11
CA LEU A 24 1.43 -2.40 -1.79
C LEU A 24 2.00 -1.15 -2.49
N GLN A 25 3.30 -0.92 -2.38
CA GLN A 25 3.98 0.21 -3.02
C GLN A 25 3.84 0.17 -4.55
N TRP A 26 3.99 -1.01 -5.15
CA TRP A 26 3.78 -1.19 -6.59
C TRP A 26 2.36 -0.81 -7.00
N THR A 27 1.35 -1.33 -6.30
CA THR A 27 -0.06 -1.03 -6.63
C THR A 27 -0.37 0.45 -6.45
N VAL A 28 0.08 1.10 -5.37
CA VAL A 28 -0.07 2.56 -5.17
C VAL A 28 0.55 3.33 -6.33
N THR A 29 1.73 2.93 -6.81
CA THR A 29 2.40 3.56 -7.95
C THR A 29 1.57 3.42 -9.23
N GLN A 30 1.02 2.23 -9.52
CA GLN A 30 0.17 2.03 -10.69
C GLN A 30 -1.10 2.86 -10.63
N LEU A 31 -1.75 2.94 -9.47
CA LEU A 31 -2.94 3.77 -9.28
C LEU A 31 -2.66 5.25 -9.51
N HIS A 32 -1.50 5.74 -9.11
CA HIS A 32 -1.10 7.12 -9.40
C HIS A 32 -1.01 7.39 -10.90
N VAL A 33 -0.38 6.49 -11.65
CA VAL A 33 -0.26 6.59 -13.11
C VAL A 33 -1.64 6.58 -13.78
N GLU A 34 -2.54 5.69 -13.35
CA GLU A 34 -3.90 5.62 -13.89
C GLU A 34 -4.71 6.89 -13.58
N LEU A 35 -4.56 7.46 -12.37
CA LEU A 35 -5.21 8.70 -11.96
C LEU A 35 -4.66 9.92 -12.71
N GLU A 36 -3.34 10.03 -12.90
CA GLU A 36 -2.74 11.09 -13.72
C GLU A 36 -3.24 11.02 -15.16
N TRP A 37 -3.32 9.82 -15.74
CA TRP A 37 -3.85 9.64 -17.08
C TRP A 37 -5.33 10.06 -17.17
N ALA A 38 -6.15 9.68 -16.19
CA ALA A 38 -7.54 10.11 -16.09
C ALA A 38 -7.66 11.64 -16.00
N GLN A 39 -6.83 12.29 -15.16
CA GLN A 39 -6.79 13.75 -15.06
C GLN A 39 -6.42 14.42 -16.38
N GLN A 40 -5.46 13.86 -17.13
CA GLN A 40 -5.06 14.39 -18.43
C GLN A 40 -6.17 14.25 -19.48
N MET A 41 -6.92 13.15 -19.49
CA MET A 41 -8.06 13.01 -20.41
C MET A 41 -9.16 14.03 -20.15
N VAL A 42 -9.45 14.31 -18.87
CA VAL A 42 -10.45 15.30 -18.45
C VAL A 42 -9.96 16.73 -18.71
N GLY A 43 -8.68 17.03 -18.42
CA GLY A 43 -8.09 18.36 -18.59
C GLY A 43 -7.68 18.68 -20.03
N GLY A 44 -7.38 17.68 -20.85
CA GLY A 44 -6.91 17.80 -22.23
C GLY A 44 -8.03 17.91 -23.27
N THR A 45 -9.29 17.68 -22.90
CA THR A 45 -10.45 17.87 -23.78
C THR A 45 -10.88 19.33 -23.86
N SER A 46 -9.97 20.19 -24.28
CA SER A 46 -10.27 21.57 -24.66
C SER A 46 -10.47 21.70 -26.17
N THR A 47 -11.29 20.85 -26.80
CA THR A 47 -11.72 21.10 -28.19
C THR A 47 -13.04 20.42 -28.53
N SER A 48 -14.01 21.27 -28.90
CA SER A 48 -14.91 21.11 -30.04
C SER A 48 -15.95 19.98 -30.03
N ARG A 49 -17.16 20.32 -29.55
CA ARG A 49 -18.50 20.12 -30.16
C ARG A 49 -18.85 18.84 -30.94
N ASP A 50 -18.23 17.71 -30.67
CA ASP A 50 -18.68 16.38 -31.12
C ASP A 50 -19.13 15.53 -29.92
N GLU A 51 -20.44 15.45 -29.71
CA GLU A 51 -21.12 14.56 -28.74
C GLU A 51 -20.66 13.08 -28.76
N PRO A 52 -20.24 12.48 -29.90
CA PRO A 52 -19.72 11.12 -29.92
C PRO A 52 -18.38 10.94 -29.20
N GLY A 53 -17.52 11.96 -29.19
CA GLY A 53 -16.21 11.88 -28.51
C GLY A 53 -16.33 11.94 -26.99
N ARG A 54 -17.31 12.70 -26.50
CA ARG A 54 -17.60 12.84 -25.06
C ARG A 54 -18.07 11.53 -24.43
N SER A 55 -19.02 10.83 -25.05
CA SER A 55 -19.55 9.57 -24.51
C SER A 55 -18.50 8.45 -24.47
N VAL A 56 -17.58 8.42 -25.44
CA VAL A 56 -16.45 7.47 -25.45
C VAL A 56 -15.48 7.78 -24.30
N LEU A 57 -15.15 9.05 -24.07
CA LEU A 57 -14.28 9.46 -22.97
C LEU A 57 -14.91 9.21 -21.60
N GLU A 58 -16.20 9.49 -21.44
CA GLU A 58 -16.97 9.15 -20.24
C GLU A 58 -16.95 7.64 -19.97
N GLY A 59 -17.10 6.82 -21.02
CA GLY A 59 -17.02 5.36 -20.92
C GLY A 59 -15.61 4.85 -20.53
N GLN A 60 -14.56 5.39 -21.14
CA GLN A 60 -13.17 5.05 -20.80
C GLN A 60 -12.85 5.44 -19.35
N LEU A 61 -13.33 6.60 -18.93
CA LEU A 61 -13.09 7.11 -17.60
C LEU A 61 -13.87 6.33 -16.52
N ALA A 62 -15.09 5.91 -16.81
CA ALA A 62 -15.85 5.01 -15.93
C ALA A 62 -15.11 3.67 -15.71
N VAL A 63 -14.43 3.14 -16.75
CA VAL A 63 -13.61 1.93 -16.62
C VAL A 63 -12.40 2.18 -15.72
N VAL A 64 -11.71 3.33 -15.87
CA VAL A 64 -10.58 3.68 -14.99
C VAL A 64 -11.04 3.84 -13.55
N VAL A 65 -12.09 4.61 -13.31
CA VAL A 65 -12.65 4.82 -11.96
C VAL A 65 -12.96 3.47 -11.30
N ARG A 66 -13.66 2.57 -12.00
CA ARG A 66 -14.00 1.25 -11.46
C ARG A 66 -12.75 0.42 -11.11
N ARG A 67 -11.71 0.46 -11.95
CA ARG A 67 -10.45 -0.25 -11.68
C ARG A 67 -9.72 0.34 -10.47
N VAL A 68 -9.70 1.66 -10.35
CA VAL A 68 -9.11 2.34 -9.19
C VAL A 68 -9.90 1.97 -7.93
N GLU A 69 -11.23 1.90 -7.97
CA GLU A 69 -12.05 1.46 -6.83
C GLU A 69 -11.78 0.00 -6.43
N GLU A 70 -11.72 -0.92 -7.40
CA GLU A 70 -11.41 -2.34 -7.19
C GLU A 70 -10.03 -2.49 -6.54
N ALA A 71 -9.00 -1.86 -7.11
CA ALA A 71 -7.64 -1.90 -6.59
C ALA A 71 -7.51 -1.18 -5.24
N THR A 72 -8.27 -0.11 -5.00
CA THR A 72 -8.34 0.58 -3.69
C THR A 72 -8.87 -0.33 -2.60
N THR A 73 -9.85 -1.18 -2.92
CA THR A 73 -10.40 -2.18 -1.99
C THR A 73 -9.37 -3.25 -1.68
N GLU A 74 -8.72 -3.79 -2.71
CA GLU A 74 -7.64 -4.77 -2.56
C GLU A 74 -6.46 -4.21 -1.75
N LEU A 75 -6.12 -2.93 -1.94
CA LEU A 75 -5.08 -2.26 -1.15
C LEU A 75 -5.43 -2.19 0.34
N GLN A 76 -6.69 -1.93 0.69
CA GLN A 76 -7.14 -1.90 2.10
C GLN A 76 -6.99 -3.27 2.76
N GLU A 77 -7.31 -4.34 2.02
CA GLU A 77 -7.16 -5.71 2.51
C GLU A 77 -5.69 -6.08 2.72
N ARG A 78 -4.84 -5.85 1.69
CA ARG A 78 -3.38 -6.10 1.78
C ARG A 78 -2.72 -5.29 2.88
N GLU A 79 -3.18 -4.06 3.11
CA GLU A 79 -2.68 -3.22 4.19
C GLU A 79 -3.08 -3.76 5.57
N ALA A 80 -4.33 -4.22 5.74
CA ALA A 80 -4.78 -4.84 6.97
C ALA A 80 -3.95 -6.09 7.31
N ASP A 81 -3.66 -6.91 6.30
CA ASP A 81 -2.79 -8.08 6.43
C ASP A 81 -1.36 -7.70 6.82
N LEU A 82 -0.80 -6.67 6.18
CA LEU A 82 0.54 -6.17 6.47
C LEU A 82 0.65 -5.60 7.90
N ARG A 83 -0.35 -4.84 8.34
CA ARG A 83 -0.45 -4.34 9.72
C ARG A 83 -0.52 -5.49 10.72
N ALA A 84 -1.28 -6.54 10.42
CA ALA A 84 -1.37 -7.74 11.25
C ALA A 84 -0.02 -8.49 11.31
N SER A 85 0.68 -8.60 10.18
CA SER A 85 2.03 -9.18 10.12
C SER A 85 3.03 -8.39 10.97
N LEU A 86 3.06 -7.06 10.86
CA LEU A 86 3.92 -6.21 11.70
C LEU A 86 3.60 -6.32 13.20
N ALA A 87 2.31 -6.42 13.56
CA ALA A 87 1.89 -6.62 14.94
C ALA A 87 2.35 -7.99 15.48
N ARG A 88 2.28 -9.04 14.66
CA ARG A 88 2.82 -10.37 14.99
C ARG A 88 4.33 -10.34 15.19
N THR A 89 5.07 -9.66 14.30
CA THR A 89 6.52 -9.49 14.45
C THR A 89 6.85 -8.79 15.78
N ALA A 90 6.15 -7.70 16.10
CA ALA A 90 6.36 -6.96 17.35
C ALA A 90 6.08 -7.80 18.61
N ALA A 91 5.05 -8.65 18.56
CA ALA A 91 4.71 -9.56 19.65
C ALA A 91 5.81 -10.62 19.85
N LEU A 92 6.30 -11.23 18.76
CA LEU A 92 7.38 -12.21 18.80
C LEU A 92 8.69 -11.58 19.31
N GLU A 93 9.03 -10.36 18.89
CA GLU A 93 10.19 -9.62 19.41
C GLU A 93 10.09 -9.38 20.92
N LYS A 94 8.91 -8.96 21.38
CA LYS A 94 8.65 -8.73 22.81
C LYS A 94 8.79 -10.04 23.61
N GLU A 95 8.20 -11.13 23.12
CA GLU A 95 8.34 -12.44 23.75
C GLU A 95 9.80 -12.91 23.80
N MET A 96 10.61 -12.63 22.77
CA MET A 96 12.05 -12.90 22.81
C MET A 96 12.77 -12.05 23.86
N ALA A 97 12.43 -10.77 23.96
CA ALA A 97 13.03 -9.85 24.93
C ALA A 97 12.69 -10.22 26.38
N GLU A 98 11.47 -10.72 26.62
CA GLU A 98 10.99 -11.13 27.94
C GLU A 98 11.58 -12.48 28.40
N MET A 99 11.92 -13.37 27.46
CA MET A 99 12.47 -14.71 27.77
C MET A 99 13.96 -14.76 28.14
N ARG A 100 14.58 -13.64 28.50
CA ARG A 100 16.03 -13.52 28.78
C ARG A 100 16.66 -14.72 29.50
N LEU A 101 17.41 -15.50 28.72
CA LEU A 101 18.70 -16.05 29.11
C LEU A 101 19.63 -16.04 27.88
N ARG A 102 20.14 -14.85 27.48
CA ARG A 102 21.47 -14.57 26.88
C ARG A 102 21.52 -13.18 26.21
N PRO A 103 22.72 -12.65 25.86
CA PRO A 103 22.86 -11.35 25.21
C PRO A 103 22.00 -11.30 23.96
N GLN A 104 21.28 -10.19 23.75
CA GLN A 104 20.67 -9.91 22.45
C GLN A 104 21.79 -9.98 21.42
N THR A 105 21.70 -10.93 20.49
CA THR A 105 22.66 -11.06 19.39
C THR A 105 22.55 -9.83 18.49
N ASP A 106 23.61 -9.50 17.77
CA ASP A 106 23.59 -8.40 16.78
C ASP A 106 22.44 -8.58 15.76
N GLU A 107 22.08 -9.83 15.48
CA GLU A 107 20.98 -10.25 14.62
C GLU A 107 19.60 -9.82 15.14
N ALA A 108 19.29 -10.03 16.43
CA ALA A 108 18.03 -9.56 17.02
C ALA A 108 17.92 -8.02 17.02
N THR A 109 19.06 -7.33 17.14
CA THR A 109 19.11 -5.86 17.03
C THR A 109 18.94 -5.40 15.58
N GLY A 110 19.45 -6.15 14.61
CA GLY A 110 19.25 -5.93 13.18
C GLY A 110 17.78 -6.05 12.78
N LEU A 111 17.11 -7.13 13.20
CA LEU A 111 15.69 -7.37 12.93
C LEU A 111 14.80 -6.26 13.48
N HIS A 112 15.06 -5.80 14.71
CA HIS A 112 14.29 -4.70 15.30
C HIS A 112 14.39 -3.40 14.50
N ARG A 113 15.59 -3.09 13.97
CA ARG A 113 15.78 -1.93 13.10
C ARG A 113 15.00 -2.07 11.79
N GLU A 114 15.03 -3.25 11.16
CA GLU A 114 14.25 -3.50 9.95
C GLU A 114 12.75 -3.36 10.19
N VAL A 115 12.23 -3.83 11.33
CA VAL A 115 10.81 -3.65 11.69
C VAL A 115 10.43 -2.17 11.82
N ASP A 116 11.26 -1.37 12.48
CA ASP A 116 11.01 0.06 12.63
C ASP A 116 11.10 0.81 11.29
N GLU A 117 12.04 0.42 10.42
CA GLU A 117 12.11 0.96 9.06
C GLU A 117 10.87 0.62 8.24
N LEU A 118 10.40 -0.63 8.29
CA LEU A 118 9.18 -1.05 7.59
C LEU A 118 7.94 -0.31 8.10
N ARG A 119 7.84 -0.04 9.41
CA ARG A 119 6.75 0.78 9.96
C ARG A 119 6.78 2.19 9.40
N SER A 120 7.97 2.80 9.32
CA SER A 120 8.12 4.14 8.76
C SER A 120 7.75 4.18 7.28
N GLN A 121 8.23 3.22 6.49
CA GLN A 121 7.93 3.13 5.05
C GLN A 121 6.45 2.86 4.81
N LEU A 122 5.82 2.00 5.61
CA LEU A 122 4.38 1.77 5.54
C LEU A 122 3.58 3.04 5.82
N GLY A 123 4.00 3.86 6.80
CA GLY A 123 3.37 5.15 7.06
C GLY A 123 3.41 6.10 5.85
N ILE A 124 4.51 6.07 5.09
CA ILE A 124 4.66 6.85 3.86
C ILE A 124 3.71 6.33 2.76
N GLU A 125 3.69 5.01 2.54
CA GLU A 125 2.80 4.41 1.53
C GLU A 125 1.32 4.61 1.87
N TRP A 126 0.97 4.57 3.16
CA TRP A 126 -0.38 4.90 3.61
C TRP A 126 -0.76 6.35 3.30
N HIS A 127 0.14 7.28 3.58
CA HIS A 127 -0.10 8.69 3.27
C HIS A 127 -0.28 8.91 1.76
N ARG A 128 0.53 8.24 0.92
CA ARG A 128 0.37 8.27 -0.54
C ARG A 128 -0.99 7.72 -0.98
N TYR A 129 -1.39 6.58 -0.43
CA TYR A 129 -2.70 6.01 -0.70
C TYR A 129 -3.86 6.96 -0.34
N GLU A 130 -3.81 7.63 0.82
CA GLU A 130 -4.83 8.61 1.21
C GLU A 130 -4.91 9.79 0.23
N LEU A 131 -3.77 10.26 -0.27
CA LEU A 131 -3.71 11.29 -1.30
C LEU A 131 -4.36 10.83 -2.60
N LEU A 132 -4.02 9.64 -3.11
CA LEU A 132 -4.62 9.06 -4.32
C LEU A 132 -6.14 8.92 -4.19
N ARG A 133 -6.61 8.44 -3.05
CA ARG A 133 -8.05 8.32 -2.78
C ARG A 133 -8.74 9.68 -2.78
N SER A 134 -8.09 10.73 -2.29
CA SER A 134 -8.61 12.10 -2.34
C SER A 134 -8.68 12.63 -3.77
N GLU A 135 -7.66 12.38 -4.58
CA GLU A 135 -7.60 12.75 -6.00
C GLU A 135 -8.70 12.06 -6.82
N MET A 136 -8.89 10.75 -6.61
CA MET A 136 -9.96 9.97 -7.22
C MET A 136 -11.34 10.58 -6.94
N LYS A 137 -11.63 10.90 -5.67
CA LYS A 137 -12.87 11.59 -5.31
C LYS A 137 -13.01 12.96 -5.97
N GLY A 138 -11.89 13.64 -6.24
CA GLY A 138 -11.86 14.90 -6.99
C GLY A 138 -12.29 14.70 -8.43
N LEU A 139 -11.76 13.67 -9.10
CA LEU A 139 -12.13 13.29 -10.46
C LEU A 139 -13.60 12.89 -10.57
N GLU A 140 -14.09 12.02 -9.68
CA GLU A 140 -15.50 11.62 -9.66
C GLU A 140 -16.44 12.83 -9.59
N ARG A 141 -16.12 13.81 -8.74
CA ARG A 141 -16.90 15.06 -8.66
C ARG A 141 -16.82 15.89 -9.92
N ALA A 142 -15.66 15.97 -10.56
CA ALA A 142 -15.48 16.71 -11.81
C ALA A 142 -16.29 16.10 -12.96
N LEU A 143 -16.59 14.80 -12.91
CA LEU A 143 -17.37 14.08 -13.92
C LEU A 143 -18.87 14.04 -13.65
N ALA A 144 -19.27 14.27 -12.40
CA ALA A 144 -20.67 14.34 -12.03
C ALA A 144 -21.33 15.71 -12.34
N LEU A 145 -20.55 16.69 -12.84
CA LEU A 145 -20.96 18.03 -13.23
C LEU A 145 -20.93 18.21 -14.76
#